data_AF-A0A3A4X2E5-F1
#
_entry.id   AF-A0A3A4X2E5-F1
#
_cell.length_a   1.000
_cell.length_b   1.000
_cell.length_c   1.000
_cell.angle_alpha   90.00
_cell.angle_beta   90.00
_cell.angle_gamma   90.00
#
_symmetry.space_group_name_H-M   'P 1'
#
loop_
_entity.id
_entity.type
_entity.pdbx_description
1 polymer ?
#
loop_
_entity_poly.entity_id
_entity_poly.type
_entity_poly.pdbx_seq_one_letter_code
_entity_poly.pdbx_strand_id
1 'polypeptide(L)'
;MLLESYRLEIFNSECMPGAMAVHCFAHLDQDVGEALPYLNTALGGFEYLQNPPSVTFKAQGKLITVHSRKIAINALKDEDEARKIVEWLKREINDAWENRERIVPSFKGAPRPQLIEILKRLPKTNCRECGEPTCMVFAARVAEGAKGIEDCPPLTGEKRRELEAYLGRFNLSD
;
A
#
# COMPACT_ATOMS: atom_id res chain seq x y z
N MET A 1 -9.00 -23.24 -5.38
CA MET A 1 -8.77 -21.95 -6.05
C MET A 1 -10.10 -21.28 -6.34
N LEU A 2 -10.20 -19.97 -6.08
CA LEU A 2 -11.33 -19.09 -6.38
C LEU A 2 -11.14 -18.32 -7.69
N LEU A 3 -9.96 -17.72 -7.89
CA LEU A 3 -9.63 -16.94 -9.09
C LEU A 3 -8.78 -17.79 -10.04
N GLU A 4 -9.34 -18.14 -11.19
CA GLU A 4 -8.70 -19.05 -12.14
C GLU A 4 -8.17 -18.31 -13.36
N SER A 5 -8.88 -17.29 -13.83
CA SER A 5 -8.55 -16.58 -15.07
C SER A 5 -8.94 -15.11 -15.01
N TYR A 6 -8.27 -14.32 -15.86
CA TYR A 6 -8.50 -12.91 -16.01
C TYR A 6 -8.06 -12.46 -17.41
N ARG A 7 -8.51 -11.26 -17.80
CA ARG A 7 -8.05 -10.56 -19.01
C ARG A 7 -7.45 -9.22 -18.64
N LEU A 8 -6.27 -8.91 -19.18
CA LEU A 8 -5.62 -7.61 -18.99
C LEU A 8 -6.13 -6.59 -20.01
N GLU A 9 -6.30 -5.37 -19.54
CA GLU A 9 -6.51 -4.17 -20.34
C GLU A 9 -5.46 -3.14 -19.91
N ILE A 10 -4.53 -2.83 -20.83
CA ILE A 10 -3.47 -1.85 -20.62
C ILE A 10 -3.84 -0.56 -21.34
N PHE A 11 -3.74 0.57 -20.65
CA PHE A 11 -4.10 1.87 -21.20
C PHE A 11 -3.20 2.99 -20.65
N ASN A 12 -3.05 4.06 -21.42
CA ASN A 12 -2.28 5.23 -21.00
C ASN A 12 -3.11 6.13 -20.10
N SER A 13 -2.45 6.88 -19.23
CA SER A 13 -3.10 7.88 -18.39
C SER A 13 -3.63 9.04 -19.25
N GLU A 14 -4.94 9.21 -19.33
CA GLU A 14 -5.56 10.32 -20.08
C GLU A 14 -5.15 11.70 -19.52
N CYS A 15 -4.87 11.78 -18.21
CA CYS A 15 -4.46 13.03 -17.54
C CYS A 15 -2.98 13.39 -17.77
N MET A 16 -2.13 12.44 -18.16
CA MET A 16 -0.71 12.69 -18.46
C MET A 16 -0.29 11.92 -19.72
N PRO A 17 -0.66 12.38 -20.92
CA PRO A 17 -0.37 11.70 -22.18
C PRO A 17 1.13 11.52 -22.47
N GLY A 18 1.99 12.30 -21.80
CA GLY A 18 3.47 12.20 -21.90
C GLY A 18 4.13 11.38 -20.79
N ALA A 19 3.37 10.83 -19.84
CA ALA A 19 3.94 9.94 -18.84
C ALA A 19 4.29 8.60 -19.48
N MET A 20 5.52 8.12 -19.30
CA MET A 20 5.96 6.80 -19.77
C MET A 20 5.32 5.62 -18.99
N ALA A 21 4.33 5.91 -18.14
CA ALA A 21 3.69 4.93 -17.27
C ALA A 21 2.29 4.59 -17.80
N VAL A 22 1.97 3.30 -17.80
CA VAL A 22 0.67 2.75 -18.17
C VAL A 22 -0.14 2.39 -16.93
N HIS A 23 -1.45 2.23 -17.11
CA HIS A 23 -2.36 1.65 -16.11
C HIS A 23 -2.85 0.29 -16.58
N CYS A 24 -3.31 -0.52 -15.64
CA CYS A 24 -3.83 -1.85 -15.94
C CYS A 24 -5.15 -2.08 -15.21
N PHE A 25 -6.15 -2.58 -15.95
CA PHE A 25 -7.29 -3.29 -15.40
C PHE A 25 -7.18 -4.78 -15.72
N ALA A 26 -7.10 -5.62 -14.69
CA ALA A 26 -7.30 -7.05 -14.83
C ALA A 26 -8.76 -7.36 -14.54
N HIS A 27 -9.52 -7.72 -15.58
CA HIS A 27 -10.91 -8.14 -15.48
C HIS A 27 -10.95 -9.60 -15.07
N LEU A 28 -11.58 -9.89 -13.93
CA LEU A 28 -11.60 -11.22 -13.35
C LEU A 28 -12.83 -12.01 -13.84
N ASP A 29 -12.64 -13.27 -14.20
CA ASP A 29 -13.73 -14.15 -14.63
C ASP A 29 -14.53 -14.70 -13.44
N GLN A 30 -13.94 -14.70 -12.25
CA GLN A 30 -14.59 -15.07 -11.00
C GLN A 30 -14.81 -13.85 -10.11
N ASP A 31 -15.85 -13.92 -9.26
CA ASP A 31 -16.10 -12.92 -8.23
C ASP A 31 -15.27 -13.27 -6.99
N VAL A 32 -14.36 -12.37 -6.60
CA VAL A 32 -13.46 -12.53 -5.46
C VAL A 32 -13.89 -11.69 -4.25
N GLY A 33 -15.09 -11.10 -4.27
CA GLY A 33 -15.57 -10.16 -3.25
C GLY A 33 -15.54 -10.73 -1.83
N GLU A 34 -15.89 -12.00 -1.68
CA GLU A 34 -15.86 -12.69 -0.38
C GLU A 34 -14.44 -12.97 0.13
N ALA A 35 -13.44 -13.01 -0.74
CA ALA A 35 -12.04 -13.20 -0.36
C ALA A 35 -11.39 -11.90 0.15
N LEU A 36 -11.94 -10.73 -0.18
CA LEU A 36 -11.30 -9.44 0.09
C LEU A 36 -11.02 -9.16 1.58
N PRO A 37 -11.90 -9.48 2.55
CA PRO A 37 -11.60 -9.26 3.97
C PRO A 37 -10.42 -10.12 4.48
N TYR A 38 -10.25 -11.32 3.91
CA TYR A 38 -9.17 -12.24 4.26
C TYR A 38 -7.86 -11.81 3.59
N LEU A 39 -7.93 -11.45 2.31
CA LEU A 39 -6.81 -10.85 1.59
C LEU A 39 -6.30 -9.58 2.29
N ASN A 40 -7.22 -8.72 2.74
CA ASN A 40 -6.88 -7.51 3.51
C ASN A 40 -6.10 -7.84 4.78
N THR A 41 -6.47 -8.91 5.48
CA THR A 41 -5.76 -9.35 6.69
C THR A 41 -4.39 -9.94 6.36
N ALA A 42 -4.30 -10.75 5.31
CA ALA A 42 -3.06 -11.39 4.90
C ALA A 42 -2.00 -10.36 4.44
N LEU A 43 -2.42 -9.33 3.70
CA LEU A 43 -1.51 -8.37 3.07
C LEU A 43 -1.44 -7.00 3.76
N GLY A 44 -2.35 -6.71 4.70
CA GLY A 44 -2.38 -5.42 5.39
C GLY A 44 -2.81 -4.25 4.49
N GLY A 45 -4.04 -4.28 3.97
CA GLY A 45 -4.56 -3.27 3.05
C GLY A 45 -4.48 -1.83 3.60
N PHE A 46 -4.12 -0.90 2.74
CA PHE A 46 -4.11 0.54 3.05
C PHE A 46 -5.52 1.05 3.36
N GLU A 47 -6.50 0.64 2.56
CA GLU A 47 -7.89 1.04 2.69
C GLU A 47 -8.80 -0.14 2.37
N TYR A 48 -9.93 -0.23 3.07
CA TYR A 48 -11.00 -1.19 2.78
C TYR A 48 -12.33 -0.45 2.68
N LEU A 49 -13.02 -0.61 1.56
CA LEU A 49 -14.39 -0.14 1.35
C LEU A 49 -15.33 -1.34 1.41
N GLN A 50 -16.48 -1.18 2.06
CA GLN A 50 -17.46 -2.28 2.22
C GLN A 50 -18.49 -2.33 1.08
N ASN A 51 -18.85 -1.19 0.49
CA ASN A 51 -19.90 -1.14 -0.53
C ASN A 51 -19.60 -0.08 -1.62
N PRO A 52 -19.23 -0.50 -2.85
CA PRO A 52 -18.90 -1.88 -3.24
C PRO A 52 -17.62 -2.35 -2.52
N PRO A 53 -17.45 -3.66 -2.27
CA PRO A 53 -16.30 -4.15 -1.53
C PRO A 53 -15.02 -4.01 -2.36
N SER A 54 -13.99 -3.40 -1.76
CA SER A 54 -12.67 -3.29 -2.36
C SER A 54 -11.58 -3.11 -1.30
N VAL A 55 -10.40 -3.65 -1.55
CA VAL A 55 -9.20 -3.39 -0.75
C VAL A 55 -8.12 -2.76 -1.61
N THR A 56 -7.50 -1.70 -1.11
CA THR A 56 -6.40 -0.99 -1.77
C THR A 56 -5.10 -1.26 -1.03
N PHE A 57 -4.05 -1.59 -1.77
CA PHE A 57 -2.68 -1.76 -1.30
C PHE A 57 -1.79 -0.66 -1.89
N LYS A 58 -0.75 -0.31 -1.13
CA LYS A 58 0.38 0.50 -1.59
C LYS A 58 1.60 -0.40 -1.62
N ALA A 59 2.30 -0.45 -2.75
CA ALA A 59 3.52 -1.23 -2.90
C ALA A 59 4.42 -0.55 -3.93
N GLN A 60 5.69 -0.26 -3.58
CA GLN A 60 6.67 0.33 -4.50
C GLN A 60 6.16 1.58 -5.24
N GLY A 61 5.44 2.46 -4.53
CA GLY A 61 4.86 3.68 -5.10
C GLY A 61 3.62 3.48 -5.98
N LYS A 62 3.12 2.24 -6.11
CA LYS A 62 1.92 1.91 -6.89
C LYS A 62 0.70 1.77 -5.98
N LEU A 63 -0.45 2.14 -6.52
CA LEU A 63 -1.75 1.83 -5.94
C LEU A 63 -2.33 0.63 -6.67
N ILE A 64 -2.69 -0.38 -5.90
CA ILE A 64 -3.30 -1.63 -6.36
C ILE A 64 -4.64 -1.77 -5.64
N THR A 65 -5.75 -1.72 -6.37
CA THR A 65 -7.08 -1.89 -5.79
C THR A 65 -7.72 -3.17 -6.32
N VAL A 66 -8.09 -4.07 -5.41
CA VAL A 66 -8.82 -5.30 -5.73
C VAL A 66 -10.28 -5.08 -5.42
N HIS A 67 -11.10 -5.04 -6.47
CA HIS A 67 -12.56 -5.11 -6.40
C HIS A 67 -13.04 -6.55 -6.64
N SER A 68 -14.32 -6.82 -6.38
CA SER A 68 -14.93 -8.14 -6.60
C SER A 68 -14.63 -8.78 -7.95
N ARG A 69 -14.57 -8.01 -9.04
CA ARG A 69 -14.38 -8.54 -10.41
C ARG A 69 -13.27 -7.84 -11.20
N LYS A 70 -12.43 -7.05 -10.52
CA LYS A 70 -11.40 -6.25 -11.18
C LYS A 70 -10.24 -5.96 -10.26
N ILE A 71 -9.01 -6.06 -10.76
CA ILE A 71 -7.83 -5.47 -10.13
C ILE A 71 -7.44 -4.23 -10.94
N ALA A 72 -7.35 -3.08 -10.27
CA ALA A 72 -6.85 -1.84 -10.86
C ALA A 72 -5.44 -1.55 -10.34
N ILE A 73 -4.50 -1.28 -11.25
CA ILE A 73 -3.11 -0.99 -10.92
C ILE A 73 -2.68 0.28 -11.65
N ASN A 74 -2.12 1.21 -10.88
CA ASN A 74 -1.64 2.48 -11.40
C ASN A 74 -0.12 2.51 -11.57
N ALA A 75 0.36 3.38 -12.47
CA ALA A 75 1.77 3.75 -12.61
C ALA A 75 2.70 2.55 -12.87
N LEU A 76 2.35 1.74 -13.87
CA LEU A 76 3.13 0.61 -14.35
C LEU A 76 4.12 1.04 -15.42
N LYS A 77 5.26 0.36 -15.50
CA LYS A 77 6.25 0.52 -16.55
C LYS A 77 5.76 -0.06 -17.89
N ASP A 78 5.22 -1.27 -17.86
CA ASP A 78 4.83 -2.04 -19.04
C ASP A 78 3.81 -3.16 -18.68
N GLU A 79 3.32 -3.86 -19.71
CA GLU A 79 2.39 -4.99 -19.54
C GLU A 79 3.00 -6.16 -18.75
N ASP A 80 4.31 -6.40 -18.87
CA ASP A 80 4.98 -7.50 -18.17
C ASP A 80 5.00 -7.27 -16.65
N GLU A 81 5.22 -6.03 -16.20
CA GLU A 81 5.07 -5.66 -14.80
C GLU A 81 3.62 -5.86 -14.33
N ALA A 82 2.64 -5.43 -15.14
CA ALA A 82 1.22 -5.61 -14.84
C ALA A 82 0.89 -7.09 -14.61
N ARG A 83 1.31 -7.96 -15.53
CA ARG A 83 1.09 -9.42 -15.46
C ARG A 83 1.72 -10.03 -14.22
N LYS A 84 2.95 -9.64 -13.86
CA LYS A 84 3.62 -10.16 -12.64
C LYS A 84 2.85 -9.81 -11.37
N ILE A 85 2.36 -8.57 -11.26
CA ILE A 85 1.58 -8.12 -10.11
C ILE A 85 0.24 -8.85 -10.05
N VAL A 86 -0.45 -8.99 -11.18
CA VAL A 86 -1.75 -9.69 -11.23
C VAL A 86 -1.61 -11.18 -10.92
N GLU A 87 -0.59 -11.86 -11.43
CA GLU A 87 -0.32 -13.27 -11.08
C GLU A 87 0.05 -13.45 -9.61
N TRP A 88 0.79 -12.51 -9.03
CA TRP A 88 1.04 -12.52 -7.59
C TRP A 88 -0.27 -12.34 -6.80
N LEU A 89 -1.07 -11.32 -7.10
CA LEU A 89 -2.36 -11.10 -6.43
C LEU A 89 -3.30 -12.28 -6.60
N LYS A 90 -3.31 -12.93 -7.77
CA LYS A 90 -4.10 -14.14 -8.00
C LYS A 90 -3.69 -15.26 -7.05
N ARG A 91 -2.40 -15.46 -6.80
CA ARG A 91 -1.93 -16.42 -5.78
C ARG A 91 -2.41 -16.00 -4.39
N GLU A 92 -2.18 -14.76 -3.98
CA GLU A 92 -2.59 -14.27 -2.65
C GLU A 92 -4.11 -14.35 -2.41
N ILE A 93 -4.93 -14.03 -3.42
CA ILE A 93 -6.39 -14.17 -3.37
C ILE A 93 -6.78 -15.64 -3.14
N ASN A 94 -6.16 -16.55 -3.88
CA ASN A 94 -6.44 -17.98 -3.76
C ASN A 94 -5.96 -18.54 -2.41
N ASP A 95 -4.78 -18.15 -1.95
CA ASP A 95 -4.22 -18.58 -0.68
C ASP A 95 -5.06 -18.05 0.49
N ALA A 96 -5.48 -16.78 0.45
CA ALA A 96 -6.38 -16.20 1.44
C ALA A 96 -7.76 -16.89 1.44
N TRP A 97 -8.28 -17.24 0.25
CA TRP A 97 -9.53 -17.96 0.12
C TRP A 97 -9.47 -19.38 0.68
N GLU A 98 -8.43 -20.13 0.34
CA GLU A 98 -8.25 -21.53 0.76
C GLU A 98 -7.99 -21.63 2.26
N ASN A 99 -7.34 -20.63 2.85
CA ASN A 99 -7.03 -20.59 4.28
C ASN A 99 -8.02 -19.72 5.10
N ARG A 100 -9.14 -19.29 4.51
CA ARG A 100 -10.07 -18.33 5.14
C ARG A 100 -10.58 -18.71 6.52
N GLU A 101 -10.72 -20.02 6.81
CA GLU A 101 -11.15 -20.52 8.13
C GLU A 101 -10.11 -20.24 9.24
N ARG A 102 -8.86 -19.97 8.87
CA ARG A 102 -7.74 -19.67 9.78
C ARG A 102 -7.39 -18.18 9.83
N ILE A 103 -8.02 -17.36 8.99
CA ILE A 103 -7.75 -15.94 8.88
C ILE A 103 -8.94 -15.18 9.46
N VAL A 104 -8.72 -14.35 10.47
CA VAL A 104 -9.76 -13.44 10.97
C VAL A 104 -9.95 -12.32 9.95
N PRO A 105 -11.13 -12.16 9.33
CA PRO A 105 -11.33 -11.16 8.27
C PRO A 105 -11.26 -9.72 8.83
N SER A 106 -10.72 -8.80 8.02
CA SER A 106 -10.65 -7.37 8.34
C SER A 106 -11.39 -6.54 7.30
N PHE A 107 -12.27 -5.67 7.77
CA PHE A 107 -13.08 -4.76 6.96
C PHE A 107 -12.67 -3.29 7.12
N LYS A 108 -11.42 -3.07 7.56
CA LYS A 108 -10.83 -1.76 7.82
C LYS A 108 -9.41 -1.72 7.24
N GLY A 109 -8.93 -0.53 6.91
CA GLY A 109 -7.52 -0.33 6.57
C GLY A 109 -6.61 -0.67 7.74
N ALA A 110 -5.40 -1.14 7.44
CA ALA A 110 -4.38 -1.42 8.43
C ALA A 110 -4.03 -0.15 9.22
N PRO A 111 -3.72 -0.25 10.52
CA PRO A 111 -3.25 0.89 11.31
C PRO A 111 -2.05 1.56 10.64
N ARG A 112 -2.00 2.89 10.66
CA ARG A 112 -0.92 3.69 10.08
C ARG A 112 -0.31 4.61 11.14
N PRO A 113 0.99 4.92 11.05
CA PRO A 113 1.59 5.92 11.89
C PRO A 113 0.88 7.26 11.71
N GLN A 114 0.42 7.82 12.82
CA GLN A 114 -0.13 9.17 12.84
C GLN A 114 1.00 10.19 12.74
N LEU A 115 0.88 11.15 11.81
CA LEU A 115 1.83 12.24 11.61
C LEU A 115 2.16 12.96 12.92
N ILE A 116 1.14 13.26 13.73
CA ILE A 116 1.31 13.99 14.99
C ILE A 116 2.17 13.22 16.00
N GLU A 117 2.06 11.88 16.02
CA GLU A 117 2.86 11.03 16.88
C GLU A 117 4.33 10.94 16.43
N ILE A 118 4.56 10.95 15.12
CA ILE A 118 5.93 11.07 14.57
C ILE A 118 6.50 12.43 14.94
N LEU A 119 5.77 13.51 14.64
CA LEU A 119 6.22 14.89 14.88
C LEU A 119 6.57 15.12 16.35
N LYS A 120 5.81 14.56 17.30
CA LYS A 120 6.10 14.64 18.74
C LYS A 120 7.49 14.12 19.09
N ARG A 121 7.96 13.08 18.40
CA ARG A 121 9.24 12.38 18.62
C ARG A 121 10.40 12.97 17.83
N LEU A 122 10.17 13.91 16.92
CA LEU A 122 11.24 14.58 16.19
C LEU A 122 11.96 15.65 17.04
N PRO A 123 13.18 16.06 16.64
CA PRO A 123 13.88 17.20 17.21
C PRO A 123 13.14 18.53 17.04
N LYS A 124 12.31 18.67 16.00
CA LYS A 124 11.52 19.88 15.66
C LYS A 124 12.36 21.13 15.40
N THR A 125 13.58 20.96 14.91
CA THR A 125 14.51 22.07 14.62
C THR A 125 14.20 22.81 13.31
N ASN A 126 13.44 22.18 12.39
CA ASN A 126 13.23 22.67 11.02
C ASN A 126 14.54 23.01 10.27
N CYS A 127 15.62 22.30 10.58
CA CYS A 127 16.97 22.54 10.02
C CYS A 127 17.09 22.33 8.50
N ARG A 128 16.18 21.55 7.90
CA ARG A 128 16.19 21.15 6.48
C ARG A 128 17.35 20.24 6.06
N GLU A 129 18.12 19.70 7.00
CA GLU A 129 19.21 18.74 6.71
C GLU A 129 18.72 17.44 6.07
N CYS A 130 17.44 17.10 6.27
CA CYS A 130 16.77 15.97 5.62
C CYS A 130 16.19 16.31 4.22
N GLY A 131 16.41 17.52 3.73
CA GLY A 131 15.85 18.01 2.46
C GLY A 131 14.38 18.46 2.50
N GLU A 132 13.68 18.31 3.63
CA GLU A 132 12.29 18.75 3.77
C GLU A 132 12.18 20.20 4.31
N PRO A 133 11.16 20.99 3.90
CA PRO A 133 11.00 22.38 4.35
C PRO A 133 10.81 22.55 5.85
N THR A 134 10.16 21.57 6.51
CA THR A 134 9.87 21.56 7.96
C THR A 134 9.88 20.13 8.49
N CYS A 135 10.01 19.98 9.82
CA CYS A 135 9.87 18.68 10.49
C CYS A 135 8.46 18.09 10.35
N MET A 136 7.44 18.93 10.13
CA MET A 136 6.07 18.45 9.86
C MET A 136 5.98 17.74 8.51
N VAL A 137 6.63 18.29 7.47
CA VAL A 137 6.70 17.64 6.15
C VAL A 137 7.51 16.34 6.24
N PHE A 138 8.64 16.34 6.95
CA PHE A 138 9.38 15.10 7.23
C PHE A 138 8.50 14.05 7.93
N ALA A 139 7.77 14.43 8.97
CA ALA A 139 6.85 13.52 9.67
C ALA A 139 5.75 12.95 8.75
N ALA A 140 5.23 13.75 7.82
CA ALA A 140 4.27 13.30 6.82
C ALA A 140 4.89 12.24 5.88
N ARG A 141 6.11 12.49 5.37
CA ARG A 141 6.83 11.54 4.52
C ARG A 141 7.13 10.21 5.23
N VAL A 142 7.49 10.25 6.51
CA VAL A 142 7.68 9.04 7.32
C VAL A 142 6.36 8.30 7.53
N ALA A 143 5.25 9.01 7.79
CA ALA A 143 3.92 8.39 7.90
C ALA A 143 3.47 7.70 6.60
N GLU A 144 3.89 8.25 5.47
CA GLU A 144 3.62 7.75 4.12
C GLU A 144 4.53 6.58 3.70
N GLY A 145 5.61 6.29 4.43
CA GLY A 145 6.64 5.32 4.03
C GLY A 145 7.71 5.85 3.08
N ALA A 146 7.59 7.11 2.65
CA ALA A 146 8.50 7.74 1.69
C ALA A 146 9.88 8.13 2.28
N LYS A 147 10.02 8.15 3.61
CA LYS A 147 11.28 8.40 4.33
C LYS A 147 11.39 7.51 5.57
N GLY A 148 12.61 7.14 5.92
CA GLY A 148 12.95 6.40 7.12
C GLY A 148 13.45 7.28 8.27
N ILE A 149 13.70 6.67 9.42
CA ILE A 149 14.23 7.37 10.61
C ILE A 149 15.66 7.88 10.38
N GLU A 150 16.41 7.17 9.55
CA GLU A 150 17.78 7.44 9.12
C GLU A 150 17.91 8.70 8.26
N ASP A 151 16.81 9.17 7.66
CA ASP A 151 16.79 10.36 6.81
C ASP A 151 16.78 11.68 7.59
N CYS A 152 16.74 11.65 8.93
CA CYS A 152 16.84 12.83 9.78
C CYS A 152 18.18 12.84 10.53
N PRO A 153 19.23 13.51 10.02
CA PRO A 153 20.54 13.52 10.67
C PRO A 153 20.53 13.99 12.14
N PRO A 154 19.72 15.00 12.53
CA PRO A 154 19.61 15.41 13.94
C PRO A 154 18.85 14.42 14.85
N LEU A 155 18.17 13.41 14.30
CA LEU A 155 17.42 12.42 15.09
C LEU A 155 18.36 11.37 15.68
N THR A 156 18.76 11.60 16.94
CA THR A 156 19.70 10.74 17.66
C THR A 156 19.19 10.39 19.06
N GLY A 157 19.91 9.48 19.74
CA GLY A 157 19.68 9.17 21.15
C GLY A 157 18.28 8.62 21.45
N GLU A 158 17.67 9.13 22.52
CA GLU A 158 16.37 8.67 23.03
C GLU A 158 15.23 8.89 22.03
N LYS A 159 15.15 10.07 21.41
CA LYS A 159 14.12 10.39 20.41
C LYS A 159 14.13 9.43 19.22
N ARG A 160 15.31 9.01 18.77
CA ARG A 160 15.44 8.01 17.70
C ARG A 160 14.83 6.68 18.12
N ARG A 161 15.18 6.18 19.31
CA ARG A 161 14.65 4.91 19.86
C ARG A 161 13.14 4.96 20.06
N GLU A 162 12.60 6.08 20.54
CA GLU A 162 11.17 6.27 20.70
C GLU A 162 10.42 6.22 19.37
N LEU A 163 10.96 6.85 18.32
CA LEU A 163 10.35 6.84 17.00
C LEU A 163 10.43 5.44 16.37
N GLU A 164 11.58 4.78 16.47
CA GLU A 164 11.77 3.41 16.00
C GLU A 164 10.79 2.43 16.67
N ALA A 165 10.64 2.50 17.99
CA ALA A 165 9.69 1.67 18.75
C ALA A 165 8.22 1.99 18.42
N TYR A 166 7.91 3.24 18.05
CA TYR A 166 6.57 3.62 17.60
C TYR A 166 6.28 3.09 16.19
N LEU A 167 7.20 3.29 15.25
CA LEU A 167 7.03 2.85 13.85
C LEU A 167 7.02 1.33 13.72
N GLY A 168 7.77 0.59 14.57
CA GLY A 168 7.78 -0.88 14.60
C GLY A 168 6.46 -1.54 14.96
N ARG A 169 5.40 -0.76 15.28
CA ARG A 169 4.03 -1.24 15.50
C ARG A 169 3.21 -1.32 14.21
N PHE A 170 3.75 -0.83 13.11
CA PHE A 170 3.06 -0.71 11.83
C PHE A 170 3.84 -1.45 10.76
N ASN A 171 3.12 -2.06 9.81
CA ASN A 171 3.74 -2.61 8.61
C ASN A 171 3.93 -1.47 7.60
N LEU A 172 5.12 -0.88 7.61
CA LEU A 172 5.54 0.21 6.72
C LEU A 172 6.30 -0.28 5.49
N SER A 173 6.14 -1.55 5.13
CA SER A 173 6.76 -2.12 3.92
C SER A 173 6.22 -1.40 2.68
N ASP A 174 7.06 -0.58 2.04
CA ASP A 174 6.94 -0.13 0.65
C ASP A 174 8.07 -0.76 -0.20
#